data_AF-A0A822DSY4-F1
#
_entry.id   AF-A0A822DSY4-F1
#
_cell.length_a   1.000
_cell.length_b   1.000
_cell.length_c   1.000
_cell.angle_alpha   90.00
_cell.angle_beta   90.00
_cell.angle_gamma   90.00
#
_symmetry.space_group_name_H-M   'P 1'
#
loop_
_entity.id
_entity.type
_entity.pdbx_description
1 polymer ?
#
loop_
_entity_poly.entity_id
_entity_poly.type
_entity_poly.pdbx_seq_one_letter_code
_entity_poly.pdbx_strand_id
1 'polypeptide(L)'
;MVIGHEITHGFDDTGRQFDKDGNRIPWWTDQTIEKFNDRKQCIIEQYSNFTAPQINMKSNGNLTQGEDIADNGGLKAAFYV
;
A
#
# COMPACT_ATOMS: atom_id res chain seq x y z
N MET A 1 14.26 5.60 -3.16
CA MET A 1 13.26 4.88 -2.35
C MET A 1 12.25 5.87 -1.78
N VAL A 2 12.65 6.76 -0.87
CA VAL A 2 11.73 7.73 -0.21
C VAL A 2 10.79 8.46 -1.18
N ILE A 3 11.33 9.09 -2.23
CA ILE A 3 10.47 9.79 -3.22
C ILE A 3 9.44 8.84 -3.86
N GLY A 4 9.83 7.61 -4.19
CA GLY A 4 8.91 6.63 -4.75
C GLY A 4 7.86 6.16 -3.73
N HIS A 5 8.23 6.08 -2.45
CA HIS A 5 7.32 5.76 -1.35
C HIS A 5 6.24 6.85 -1.22
N GLU A 6 6.64 8.12 -1.13
CA GLU A 6 5.70 9.26 -1.05
C GLU A 6 4.79 9.38 -2.27
N ILE A 7 5.30 9.09 -3.48
CA ILE A 7 4.47 9.05 -4.70
C ILE A 7 3.45 7.90 -4.62
N THR A 8 3.87 6.74 -4.09
CA THR A 8 3.00 5.56 -4.00
C THR A 8 1.86 5.77 -2.99
N HIS A 9 2.04 6.58 -1.95
CA HIS A 9 0.95 6.96 -1.05
C HIS A 9 -0.25 7.60 -1.75
N GLY A 10 -0.06 8.28 -2.88
CA GLY A 10 -1.18 8.77 -3.70
C GLY A 10 -2.05 7.65 -4.29
N PHE A 11 -1.61 6.40 -4.23
CA PHE A 11 -2.24 5.23 -4.85
C PHE A 11 -2.37 4.03 -3.90
N ASP A 12 -2.10 4.20 -2.61
CA ASP A 12 -2.30 3.16 -1.60
C ASP A 12 -3.80 2.93 -1.30
N ASP A 13 -4.13 2.16 -0.25
CA ASP A 13 -5.51 1.83 0.08
C ASP A 13 -6.39 3.07 0.39
N THR A 14 -5.78 4.13 0.89
CA THR A 14 -6.42 5.40 1.22
C THR A 14 -6.25 6.42 0.10
N GLY A 15 -5.02 6.64 -0.39
CA GLY A 15 -4.70 7.64 -1.41
C GLY A 15 -5.46 7.44 -2.71
N ARG A 16 -5.69 6.19 -3.14
CA ARG A 16 -6.49 5.87 -4.33
C ARG A 16 -7.92 6.43 -4.30
N GLN A 17 -8.41 6.86 -3.14
CA GLN A 17 -9.77 7.40 -2.98
C GLN A 17 -9.82 8.90 -3.28
N PHE A 18 -8.68 9.54 -3.52
CA PHE A 18 -8.54 10.96 -3.78
C PHE A 18 -8.13 11.21 -5.23
N ASP A 19 -8.75 12.18 -5.88
CA ASP A 19 -8.35 12.61 -7.22
C ASP A 19 -7.10 13.51 -7.17
N LYS A 20 -6.68 13.96 -8.36
CA LYS A 20 -5.51 14.84 -8.54
C LYS A 20 -5.58 16.17 -7.76
N ASP A 21 -6.78 16.60 -7.39
CA ASP A 21 -7.03 17.87 -6.70
C ASP A 21 -7.24 17.65 -5.18
N GLY A 22 -7.16 16.40 -4.72
CA GLY A 22 -7.34 16.02 -3.31
C GLY A 22 -8.80 15.82 -2.90
N ASN A 23 -9.74 15.69 -3.85
CA ASN A 23 -11.14 15.42 -3.54
C ASN A 23 -11.38 13.92 -3.37
N ARG A 24 -12.14 13.53 -2.34
CA ARG A 24 -12.51 12.13 -2.13
C ARG A 24 -13.62 11.70 -3.10
N ILE A 25 -13.23 11.18 -4.26
CA ILE A 25 -14.14 10.70 -5.29
C ILE A 25 -13.70 9.32 -5.82
N PRO A 26 -14.64 8.40 -6.12
CA PRO A 26 -14.30 7.13 -6.76
C PRO A 26 -13.96 7.38 -8.24
N TRP A 27 -12.68 7.51 -8.55
CA TRP A 27 -12.18 7.74 -9.91
C TRP A 27 -11.65 6.47 -10.59
N TRP A 28 -11.67 5.33 -9.88
CA TRP A 28 -11.38 4.00 -10.44
C TRP A 28 -12.65 3.27 -10.83
N THR A 29 -12.56 2.47 -11.89
CA THR A 29 -13.62 1.51 -12.23
C THR A 29 -13.70 0.40 -11.18
N ASP A 30 -14.88 -0.22 -11.03
CA ASP A 30 -15.08 -1.33 -10.11
C ASP A 30 -14.10 -2.49 -10.36
N GLN A 31 -13.81 -2.78 -11.63
CA GLN A 31 -12.84 -3.81 -12.01
C GLN A 31 -11.41 -3.50 -11.51
N THR A 32 -11.00 -2.23 -11.54
CA THR A 32 -9.69 -1.81 -11.00
C THR A 32 -9.67 -1.95 -9.48
N ILE A 33 -10.76 -1.58 -8.81
CA ILE A 33 -10.89 -1.69 -7.35
C ILE A 33 -10.81 -3.15 -6.90
N GLU A 34 -11.48 -4.06 -7.60
CA GLU A 34 -11.43 -5.50 -7.34
C GLU A 34 -9.98 -6.02 -7.44
N LYS A 35 -9.32 -5.78 -8.58
CA LYS A 35 -7.92 -6.22 -8.79
C LYS A 35 -6.93 -5.60 -7.80
N PHE A 36 -7.17 -4.37 -7.36
CA PHE A 36 -6.36 -3.73 -6.34
C PHE A 36 -6.56 -4.42 -4.98
N ASN A 37 -7.80 -4.70 -4.60
CA ASN A 37 -8.12 -5.39 -3.36
C ASN A 37 -7.52 -6.81 -3.33
N ASP A 38 -7.52 -7.53 -4.46
CA ASP A 38 -6.87 -8.84 -4.55
C ASP A 38 -5.36 -8.75 -4.32
N ARG A 39 -4.70 -7.74 -4.90
CA ARG A 39 -3.24 -7.56 -4.76
C ARG A 39 -2.85 -7.06 -3.38
N LYS A 40 -3.59 -6.11 -2.80
CA LYS A 40 -3.30 -5.60 -1.46
C LYS A 40 -3.48 -6.70 -0.40
N GLN A 41 -4.39 -7.65 -0.63
CA GLN A 41 -4.60 -8.77 0.28
C GLN A 41 -3.32 -9.62 0.45
N CYS A 42 -2.55 -9.81 -0.63
CA CYS A 42 -1.24 -10.46 -0.54
C CYS A 42 -0.26 -9.71 0.38
N ILE A 43 -0.25 -8.38 0.35
CA ILE A 43 0.58 -7.56 1.24
C ILE A 43 0.10 -7.71 2.69
N ILE A 44 -1.21 -7.60 2.93
CA ILE A 44 -1.80 -7.79 4.26
C ILE A 44 -1.39 -9.16 4.84
N GLU A 45 -1.50 -10.23 4.05
CA GLU A 45 -1.16 -11.58 4.48
C GLU A 45 0.33 -11.77 4.76
N GLN A 46 1.19 -11.24 3.88
CA GLN A 46 2.63 -11.29 4.06
C GLN A 46 3.04 -10.63 5.38
N TYR A 47 2.60 -9.39 5.59
CA TYR A 47 3.01 -8.62 6.75
C TYR A 47 2.31 -9.09 8.03
N SER A 48 1.07 -9.59 7.95
CA SER A 48 0.41 -10.23 9.08
C SER A 48 1.12 -11.51 9.54
N ASN A 49 1.93 -12.16 8.71
CA ASN A 49 2.71 -13.33 9.11
C ASN A 49 4.08 -12.99 9.75
N PHE A 50 4.40 -11.70 9.86
CA PHE A 50 5.64 -11.24 10.49
C PHE A 50 5.46 -11.08 12.01
N THR A 51 6.40 -11.62 12.78
CA THR A 51 6.52 -11.38 14.23
C THR A 51 7.85 -10.70 14.49
N ALA A 52 7.81 -9.52 15.12
CA ALA A 52 9.00 -8.78 15.53
C ALA A 52 9.66 -9.52 16.71
N PRO A 53 10.84 -10.16 16.52
CA PRO A 53 11.40 -11.06 17.53
C PRO A 53 11.89 -10.32 18.79
N GLN A 54 12.18 -9.03 18.68
CA GLN A 54 12.71 -8.22 19.79
C GLN A 54 11.66 -7.92 20.87
N ILE A 55 10.39 -7.86 20.46
CA ILE A 55 9.25 -7.51 21.32
C ILE A 55 8.18 -8.60 21.33
N ASN A 56 8.39 -9.70 20.59
CA ASN A 56 7.46 -10.81 20.41
C ASN A 56 6.03 -10.35 20.02
N MET A 57 5.94 -9.32 19.18
CA MET A 57 4.68 -8.79 18.69
C MET A 57 4.47 -9.15 17.24
N LYS A 58 3.28 -9.65 16.92
CA LYS A 58 2.85 -9.93 15.55
C LYS A 58 2.44 -8.62 14.88
N SER A 59 2.94 -8.39 13.66
CA SER A 59 2.52 -7.24 12.87
C SER A 59 1.05 -7.38 12.48
N ASN A 60 0.37 -6.24 12.37
CA ASN A 60 -1.00 -6.17 11.89
C ASN A 60 -1.00 -5.63 10.46
N GLY A 61 -0.97 -6.53 9.48
CA GLY A 61 -0.93 -6.15 8.07
C GLY A 61 -2.11 -5.30 7.62
N ASN A 62 -3.27 -5.39 8.28
CA ASN A 62 -4.40 -4.49 7.98
C ASN A 62 -4.11 -3.04 8.42
N LEU A 63 -3.39 -2.87 9.53
CA LEU A 63 -3.02 -1.55 10.04
C LEU A 63 -1.87 -0.94 9.24
N THR A 64 -0.92 -1.76 8.79
CA THR A 64 0.31 -1.30 8.12
C THR A 64 0.20 -1.24 6.60
N GLN A 65 -0.88 -1.76 5.99
CA GLN A 65 -0.98 -1.96 4.53
C GLN A 65 -0.64 -0.72 3.69
N GLY A 66 -1.00 0.49 4.13
CA GLY A 66 -0.71 1.72 3.37
C GLY A 66 0.79 1.95 3.23
N GLU A 67 1.51 1.90 4.35
CA GLU A 67 2.97 1.98 4.42
C GLU A 67 3.64 0.81 3.70
N ASP A 68 3.13 -0.41 3.89
CA ASP A 68 3.70 -1.60 3.26
C ASP A 68 3.55 -1.55 1.72
N ILE A 69 2.43 -1.05 1.21
CA ILE A 69 2.22 -0.79 -0.22
C ILE A 69 3.22 0.28 -0.70
N ALA A 70 3.37 1.38 0.03
CA ALA A 70 4.25 2.48 -0.31
C ALA A 70 5.74 2.06 -0.33
N ASP A 71 6.19 1.25 0.63
CA ASP A 71 7.55 0.71 0.68
C ASP A 71 7.84 -0.21 -0.49
N ASN A 72 6.95 -1.15 -0.80
CA ASN A 72 7.12 -2.08 -1.92
C ASN A 72 7.08 -1.34 -3.27
N GLY A 73 6.16 -0.38 -3.42
CA GLY A 73 6.05 0.46 -4.61
C GLY A 73 7.28 1.36 -4.79
N GLY A 74 7.70 2.03 -3.72
CA GLY A 74 8.81 2.98 -3.71
C GLY A 74 10.17 2.32 -3.92
N LEU A 75 10.39 1.14 -3.34
CA LEU A 75 11.60 0.35 -3.61
C LEU A 75 11.62 -0.14 -5.06
N LYS A 76 10.50 -0.66 -5.56
CA LYS A 76 10.37 -1.09 -6.95
C LYS A 76 10.64 0.07 -7.91
N ALA A 77 9.99 1.21 -7.72
CA ALA A 77 10.20 2.40 -8.54
C ALA A 77 11.67 2.84 -8.51
N ALA A 78 12.31 2.87 -7.34
CA ALA A 78 13.71 3.24 -7.22
C ALA A 78 14.70 2.25 -7.84
N PHE A 79 14.31 1.00 -8.08
CA PHE A 79 15.15 0.02 -8.76
C PHE A 79 15.12 0.15 -10.28
N TYR A 80 13.99 0.59 -10.84
CA TYR A 80 13.82 0.76 -12.30
C TYR A 80 14.21 2.15 -12.81
N VAL A 81 14.67 3.03 -11.92
CA VAL A 81 15.23 4.36 -12.22
C VAL A 81 16.73 4.31 -12.00
#